data_AF-X1CRW5-F1
#
_entry.id   AF-X1CRW5-F1
#
_cell.length_a   1.000
_cell.length_b   1.000
_cell.length_c   1.000
_cell.angle_alpha   90.00
_cell.angle_beta   90.00
_cell.angle_gamma   90.00
#
_symmetry.space_group_name_H-M   'P 1'
#
loop_
_entity.id
_entity.type
_entity.pdbx_description
1 polymer ?
#
loop_
_entity_poly.entity_id
_entity_poly.type
_entity_poly.pdbx_seq_one_letter_code
_entity_poly.pdbx_strand_id
1 'polypeptide(L)'
;MSLTEKLLNIPEKYIYVVLGVLLIFPLLNPIGLPITIEDITHTYFEGIESFPSDTLVLAPHDASTGTEMEIGLSSHIVIKHLFRKDFDIVFCTICSSGPPIFFETLKAEGLYDKFMDGYGTKYVYLDFIAGEEAGAASLAASIRGATGGVDYFGNDLDSLPLMQGVDS
;
A
#
# COMPACT_ATOMS: atom_id res chain seq x y z
N MET A 1 -3.35 -36.49 -38.04
CA MET A 1 -3.18 -35.80 -36.75
C MET A 1 -3.80 -34.43 -36.82
N SER A 2 -4.74 -34.18 -35.92
CA SER A 2 -5.33 -32.85 -35.69
C SER A 2 -4.26 -31.85 -35.21
N LEU A 3 -4.47 -30.56 -35.45
CA LEU A 3 -3.61 -29.48 -34.93
C LEU A 3 -3.46 -29.57 -33.40
N THR A 4 -4.54 -29.96 -32.71
CA THR A 4 -4.57 -30.18 -31.26
C THR A 4 -3.66 -31.33 -30.81
N GLU A 5 -3.62 -32.44 -31.54
CA GLU A 5 -2.73 -33.58 -31.23
C GLU A 5 -1.26 -33.24 -31.45
N LYS A 6 -0.95 -32.36 -32.40
CA LYS A 6 0.43 -31.90 -32.62
C LYS A 6 0.90 -30.97 -31.49
N LEU A 7 0.02 -30.10 -30.99
CA LEU A 7 0.29 -29.22 -29.86
C LEU A 7 0.48 -29.99 -28.55
N LEU A 8 -0.34 -31.02 -28.29
CA LEU A 8 -0.24 -31.86 -27.08
C LEU A 8 0.98 -32.78 -27.06
N ASN A 9 1.55 -33.11 -28.23
CA ASN A 9 2.74 -33.97 -28.33
C ASN A 9 4.07 -33.18 -28.40
N ILE A 10 4.06 -31.85 -28.22
CA ILE A 10 5.30 -31.07 -28.17
C ILE A 10 6.01 -31.40 -26.85
N PRO A 11 7.28 -31.85 -26.89
CA PRO A 11 8.05 -32.05 -25.67
C PRO A 11 8.19 -30.75 -24.88
N GLU A 12 7.93 -30.79 -23.57
CA GLU A 12 7.92 -29.65 -22.65
C GLU A 12 9.15 -28.72 -22.78
N LYS A 13 10.33 -29.29 -23.03
CA LYS A 13 11.58 -28.55 -23.22
C LYS A 13 11.51 -27.50 -24.33
N TYR A 14 10.79 -27.79 -25.43
CA TYR A 14 10.65 -26.83 -26.52
C TYR A 14 9.67 -25.72 -26.16
N ILE A 15 8.65 -26.02 -25.36
CA ILE A 15 7.72 -25.02 -24.83
C ILE A 15 8.48 -24.03 -23.95
N TYR A 16 9.34 -24.52 -23.03
CA TYR A 16 10.16 -23.66 -22.18
C TYR A 16 11.18 -22.82 -22.96
N VAL A 17 11.79 -23.37 -24.02
CA VAL A 17 12.69 -22.60 -24.88
C VAL A 17 11.94 -21.49 -25.63
N VAL A 18 10.78 -21.80 -26.21
CA VAL A 18 9.95 -20.79 -26.90
C VAL A 18 9.47 -19.73 -25.93
N LEU A 19 8.99 -20.12 -24.74
CA LEU A 19 8.60 -19.20 -23.69
C LEU A 19 9.78 -18.30 -23.27
N GLY A 20 10.96 -18.88 -23.07
CA GLY A 20 12.17 -18.14 -22.74
C GLY A 20 12.54 -17.11 -23.81
N VAL A 21 12.50 -17.48 -25.09
CA VAL A 21 12.73 -16.54 -26.19
C VAL A 21 11.67 -15.43 -26.21
N LEU A 22 10.40 -15.76 -26.01
CA LEU A 22 9.30 -14.79 -25.97
C LEU A 22 9.37 -13.84 -24.77
N LEU A 23 10.00 -14.24 -23.65
CA LEU A 23 10.25 -13.38 -22.50
C LEU A 23 11.51 -12.54 -22.66
N ILE A 24 12.59 -13.10 -23.21
CA ILE A 24 13.86 -12.38 -23.43
C ILE A 24 13.72 -11.31 -24.52
N PHE A 25 12.96 -11.60 -25.58
CA PHE A 25 12.78 -10.67 -26.69
C PHE A 25 12.24 -9.29 -26.26
N PRO A 26 11.12 -9.16 -25.52
CA PRO A 26 10.62 -7.87 -25.03
C PRO A 26 11.54 -7.22 -24.00
N LEU A 27 12.37 -7.98 -23.28
CA LEU A 27 13.38 -7.41 -22.36
C LEU A 27 14.52 -6.74 -23.13
N LEU A 28 14.97 -7.31 -24.25
CA LEU A 28 16.03 -6.74 -25.08
C LEU A 28 15.52 -5.66 -26.04
N ASN A 29 14.28 -5.79 -26.51
CA ASN A 29 13.62 -4.85 -27.40
C ASN A 29 12.25 -4.49 -26.81
N PRO A 30 12.17 -3.48 -25.94
CA PRO A 30 10.92 -3.07 -25.31
C PRO A 30 9.86 -2.80 -26.37
N ILE A 31 8.80 -3.62 -26.38
CA ILE A 31 7.72 -3.54 -27.38
C ILE A 31 6.82 -2.33 -27.12
N GLY A 32 6.99 -1.63 -25.98
CA GLY A 32 6.28 -0.40 -25.66
C GLY A 32 4.77 -0.62 -25.60
N LEU A 33 4.34 -1.65 -24.86
CA LEU A 33 2.91 -1.92 -24.68
C LEU A 33 2.23 -0.68 -24.08
N PRO A 34 1.12 -0.21 -24.66
CA PRO A 34 0.41 0.93 -24.12
C PRO A 34 -0.15 0.56 -22.75
N ILE A 35 0.32 1.27 -21.73
CA ILE A 35 -0.26 1.22 -20.39
C ILE A 35 -1.38 2.26 -20.40
N THR A 36 -2.61 1.79 -20.55
CA THR A 36 -3.79 2.65 -20.46
C THR A 36 -4.15 2.84 -19.00
N ILE A 37 -4.44 4.08 -18.60
CA ILE A 37 -4.99 4.37 -17.27
C ILE A 37 -6.44 3.90 -17.27
N GLU A 38 -6.79 3.00 -16.35
CA GLU A 38 -8.16 2.51 -16.21
C GLU A 38 -9.06 3.55 -15.52
N ASP A 39 -10.35 3.52 -15.82
CA ASP A 39 -11.34 4.43 -15.22
C ASP A 39 -11.35 4.36 -13.68
N ILE A 40 -11.07 3.18 -13.12
CA ILE A 40 -10.96 2.97 -11.68
C ILE A 40 -9.79 3.75 -11.07
N THR A 41 -8.65 3.80 -11.77
CA THR A 41 -7.47 4.58 -11.34
C THR A 41 -7.77 6.08 -11.37
N HIS A 42 -8.45 6.55 -12.41
CA HIS A 42 -8.86 7.96 -12.52
C HIS A 42 -9.84 8.34 -11.41
N THR A 43 -10.87 7.52 -11.19
CA THR A 43 -11.86 7.73 -10.14
C THR A 43 -11.23 7.77 -8.76
N TYR A 44 -10.27 6.89 -8.48
CA TYR A 44 -9.53 6.88 -7.22
C TYR A 44 -8.70 8.16 -7.04
N PHE A 45 -7.96 8.57 -8.07
CA PHE A 45 -7.16 9.80 -8.04
C PHE A 45 -8.03 11.05 -7.80
N GLU A 46 -9.13 11.18 -8.55
CA GLU A 46 -10.08 12.29 -8.40
C GLU A 46 -10.77 12.28 -7.04
N GLY A 47 -11.09 11.08 -6.52
CA GLY A 47 -11.62 10.90 -5.18
C GLY A 47 -10.71 11.51 -4.13
N ILE A 48 -9.40 11.18 -4.16
CA ILE A 48 -8.40 11.80 -3.27
C ILE A 48 -8.30 13.31 -3.50
N GLU A 49 -8.28 13.76 -4.76
CA GLU A 49 -8.15 15.18 -5.08
C GLU A 49 -9.33 16.03 -4.63
N SER A 50 -10.52 15.45 -4.54
CA SER A 50 -11.76 16.15 -4.17
C SER A 50 -11.78 16.65 -2.73
N PHE A 51 -10.97 16.06 -1.84
CA PHE A 51 -10.91 16.44 -0.43
C PHE A 51 -10.00 17.65 -0.19
N PRO A 52 -10.35 18.53 0.79
CA PRO A 52 -9.51 19.65 1.19
C PRO A 52 -8.26 19.17 1.95
N SER A 53 -7.19 19.96 1.90
CA SER A 53 -5.86 19.62 2.43
C SER A 53 -5.80 19.36 3.94
N ASP A 54 -6.80 19.76 4.72
CA ASP A 54 -6.90 19.54 6.17
C ASP A 54 -7.77 18.32 6.54
N THR A 55 -8.08 17.46 5.58
CA THR A 55 -8.88 16.26 5.84
C THR A 55 -8.05 15.23 6.61
N LEU A 56 -8.64 14.71 7.70
CA LEU A 56 -8.13 13.54 8.40
C LEU A 56 -8.46 12.27 7.62
N VAL A 57 -7.43 11.48 7.31
CA VAL A 57 -7.54 10.25 6.51
C VAL A 57 -6.92 9.07 7.27
N LEU A 58 -7.65 7.96 7.33
CA LEU A 58 -7.09 6.65 7.69
C LEU A 58 -6.53 5.99 6.42
N ALA A 59 -5.23 5.71 6.41
CA ALA A 59 -4.53 5.13 5.28
C ALA A 59 -3.80 3.83 5.71
N PRO A 60 -4.46 2.66 5.60
CA PRO A 60 -3.79 1.38 5.83
C PRO A 60 -2.67 1.15 4.81
N HIS A 61 -1.53 0.66 5.28
CA HIS A 61 -0.39 0.28 4.47
C HIS A 61 -0.14 -1.23 4.59
N ASP A 62 -0.79 -1.99 3.71
CA ASP A 62 -0.82 -3.46 3.77
C ASP A 62 0.16 -4.11 2.78
N ALA A 63 1.31 -3.47 2.55
CA ALA A 63 2.41 -4.13 1.87
C ALA A 63 3.13 -5.09 2.83
N SER A 64 3.52 -6.24 2.29
CA SER A 64 4.26 -7.28 3.01
C SER A 64 5.53 -7.62 2.23
N THR A 65 6.48 -8.30 2.87
CA THR A 65 7.74 -8.70 2.20
C THR A 65 7.52 -9.52 0.93
N GLY A 66 6.42 -10.29 0.87
CA GLY A 66 6.04 -11.08 -0.30
C GLY A 66 5.28 -10.31 -1.37
N THR A 67 4.69 -9.16 -1.03
CA THR A 67 3.84 -8.37 -1.93
C THR A 67 4.43 -7.02 -2.31
N GLU A 68 5.62 -6.68 -1.81
CA GLU A 68 6.27 -5.39 -2.05
C GLU A 68 6.47 -5.08 -3.54
N MET A 69 6.84 -6.09 -4.34
CA MET A 69 7.06 -5.93 -5.77
C MET A 69 5.77 -5.78 -6.59
N GLU A 70 4.60 -6.00 -6.00
CA GLU A 70 3.31 -5.93 -6.67
C GLU A 70 2.44 -4.83 -6.05
N ILE A 71 2.11 -4.96 -4.77
CA ILE A 71 1.28 -4.04 -4.00
C ILE A 71 2.10 -2.85 -3.48
N GLY A 72 3.37 -3.06 -3.12
CA GLY A 72 4.22 -1.97 -2.61
C GLY A 72 4.38 -0.83 -3.62
N LEU A 73 4.52 -1.14 -4.91
CA LEU A 73 4.62 -0.12 -5.97
C LEU A 73 3.46 0.87 -5.97
N SER A 74 2.22 0.41 -5.79
CA SER A 74 1.05 1.30 -5.71
C SER A 74 0.99 2.04 -4.36
N SER A 75 1.32 1.35 -3.26
CA SER A 75 1.40 1.96 -1.91
C SER A 75 2.36 3.15 -1.86
N HIS A 76 3.53 3.05 -2.47
CA HIS A 76 4.51 4.14 -2.57
C HIS A 76 3.92 5.39 -3.24
N ILE A 77 3.22 5.20 -4.36
CA ILE A 77 2.60 6.28 -5.11
C ILE A 77 1.48 6.93 -4.30
N VAL A 78 0.63 6.12 -3.65
CA VAL A 78 -0.48 6.61 -2.83
C VAL A 78 0.03 7.40 -1.63
N ILE A 79 0.98 6.88 -0.86
CA ILE A 79 1.58 7.59 0.28
C ILE A 79 2.13 8.94 -0.18
N LYS A 80 2.91 8.96 -1.26
CA LYS A 80 3.45 10.20 -1.82
C LYS A 80 2.37 11.20 -2.21
N HIS A 81 1.27 10.73 -2.79
CA HIS A 81 0.12 11.56 -3.13
C HIS A 81 -0.52 12.16 -1.88
N LEU A 82 -0.78 11.37 -0.85
CA LEU A 82 -1.38 11.85 0.41
C LEU A 82 -0.51 12.92 1.07
N PHE A 83 0.81 12.70 1.13
CA PHE A 83 1.76 13.69 1.66
C PHE A 83 1.84 14.98 0.82
N ARG A 84 1.64 14.89 -0.51
CA ARG A 84 1.56 16.05 -1.41
C ARG A 84 0.29 16.86 -1.16
N LYS A 85 -0.82 16.22 -0.81
CA LYS A 85 -2.09 16.89 -0.48
C LYS A 85 -2.07 17.57 0.88
N ASP A 86 -1.06 17.27 1.68
CA ASP A 86 -0.83 17.80 3.04
C ASP A 86 -1.90 17.42 4.06
N PHE A 87 -2.53 16.26 3.82
CA PHE A 87 -3.53 15.69 4.72
C PHE A 87 -2.97 15.38 6.10
N ASP A 88 -3.90 15.32 7.04
CA ASP A 88 -3.74 14.74 8.36
C ASP A 88 -3.94 13.23 8.23
N ILE A 89 -2.93 12.41 8.55
CA ILE A 89 -2.94 10.98 8.19
C ILE A 89 -2.69 10.09 9.40
N VAL A 90 -3.58 9.12 9.58
CA VAL A 90 -3.40 8.00 10.49
C VAL A 90 -3.08 6.77 9.67
N PHE A 91 -1.93 6.16 9.90
CA PHE A 91 -1.49 4.95 9.24
C PHE A 91 -1.65 3.74 10.16
N CYS A 92 -1.87 2.58 9.57
CA CYS A 92 -1.86 1.28 10.25
C CYS A 92 -1.49 0.19 9.26
N THR A 93 -1.38 -1.06 9.70
CA THR A 93 -1.26 -2.23 8.82
C THR A 93 -2.06 -3.39 9.41
N ILE A 94 -2.68 -4.20 8.57
CA ILE A 94 -3.22 -5.53 8.97
C ILE A 94 -2.28 -6.66 8.57
N CYS A 95 -1.10 -6.33 8.02
CA CYS A 95 -0.03 -7.27 7.74
C CYS A 95 0.99 -7.26 8.88
N SER A 96 1.30 -8.43 9.44
CA SER A 96 2.26 -8.56 10.56
C SER A 96 3.70 -8.14 10.21
N SER A 97 4.08 -8.25 8.93
CA SER A 97 5.37 -7.76 8.43
C SER A 97 5.33 -6.31 7.95
N GLY A 98 4.17 -5.64 8.03
CA GLY A 98 3.96 -4.29 7.53
C GLY A 98 4.73 -3.18 8.26
N PRO A 99 4.93 -3.20 9.60
CA PRO A 99 5.61 -2.11 10.29
C PRO A 99 7.01 -1.75 9.78
N PRO A 100 7.96 -2.69 9.63
CA PRO A 100 9.27 -2.35 9.06
C PRO A 100 9.15 -1.84 7.62
N ILE A 101 8.24 -2.41 6.82
CA ILE A 101 8.07 -2.03 5.41
C ILE A 101 7.52 -0.62 5.28
N PHE A 102 6.55 -0.23 6.11
CA PHE A 102 6.02 1.13 6.12
C PHE A 102 7.13 2.17 6.30
N PHE A 103 8.04 1.95 7.26
CA PHE A 103 9.17 2.86 7.47
C PHE A 103 10.21 2.80 6.35
N GLU A 104 10.41 1.65 5.71
CA GLU A 104 11.25 1.53 4.52
C GLU A 104 10.65 2.29 3.33
N THR A 105 9.34 2.19 3.09
CA THR A 105 8.60 2.96 2.09
C THR A 105 8.73 4.46 2.32
N LEU A 106 8.53 4.93 3.56
CA LEU A 106 8.72 6.35 3.89
C LEU A 106 10.16 6.82 3.60
N LYS A 107 11.17 5.99 3.89
CA LYS A 107 12.57 6.34 3.60
C LYS A 107 12.84 6.34 2.10
N ALA A 108 12.35 5.35 1.37
CA ALA A 108 12.52 5.23 -0.08
C ALA A 108 11.94 6.44 -0.82
N GLU A 109 10.80 6.97 -0.36
CA GLU A 109 10.17 8.16 -0.95
C GLU A 109 10.70 9.49 -0.39
N GLY A 110 11.65 9.47 0.55
CA GLY A 110 12.19 10.69 1.18
C GLY A 110 11.18 11.42 2.07
N LEU A 111 10.21 10.70 2.63
CA LEU A 111 9.12 11.23 3.45
C LEU A 111 9.32 10.98 4.95
N TYR A 112 10.30 10.16 5.33
CA TYR A 112 10.55 9.79 6.72
C TYR A 112 10.74 11.00 7.65
N ASP A 113 11.59 11.96 7.26
CA ASP A 113 11.85 13.14 8.09
C ASP A 113 10.59 14.02 8.22
N LYS A 114 9.86 14.25 7.11
CA LYS A 114 8.58 14.98 7.14
C LYS A 114 7.55 14.28 8.03
N PHE A 115 7.50 12.96 7.98
CA PHE A 115 6.62 12.17 8.84
C PHE A 115 6.97 12.35 10.32
N MET A 116 8.26 12.29 10.67
CA MET A 116 8.73 12.45 12.05
C MET A 116 8.55 13.88 12.56
N ASP A 117 8.80 14.89 11.73
CA ASP A 117 8.59 16.31 12.06
C ASP A 117 7.11 16.62 12.36
N GLY A 118 6.19 15.97 11.64
CA GLY A 118 4.75 16.11 11.81
C GLY A 118 4.12 15.10 12.77
N TYR A 119 4.91 14.27 13.47
CA TYR A 119 4.36 13.17 14.25
C TYR A 119 3.47 13.65 15.42
N GLY A 120 2.36 12.96 15.66
CA GLY A 120 1.36 13.27 16.68
C GLY A 120 0.43 14.45 16.35
N THR A 121 0.81 15.32 15.42
CA THR A 121 0.02 16.51 15.04
C THR A 121 -0.56 16.40 13.64
N LYS A 122 0.20 15.88 12.68
CA LYS A 122 -0.18 15.65 11.28
C LYS A 122 -0.20 14.17 10.94
N TYR A 123 0.68 13.39 11.56
CA TYR A 123 0.83 11.98 11.25
C TYR A 123 0.85 11.12 12.50
N VAL A 124 0.17 9.98 12.47
CA VAL A 124 0.22 8.96 13.53
C VAL A 124 0.35 7.59 12.89
N TYR A 125 1.13 6.69 13.49
CA TYR A 125 1.19 5.30 13.06
C TYR A 125 0.73 4.38 14.19
N LEU A 126 -0.38 3.67 13.97
CA LEU A 126 -1.06 2.84 14.97
C LEU A 126 -0.43 1.46 15.17
N ASP A 127 0.56 1.07 14.37
CA ASP A 127 1.12 -0.29 14.29
C ASP A 127 0.22 -1.30 13.54
N PHE A 128 0.60 -2.57 13.66
CA PHE A 128 -0.08 -3.75 13.19
C PHE A 128 -1.34 -4.06 14.02
N ILE A 129 -2.48 -4.12 13.33
CA ILE A 129 -3.76 -4.54 13.87
C ILE A 129 -3.96 -6.04 13.58
N ALA A 130 -3.92 -6.85 14.63
CA ALA A 130 -4.06 -8.29 14.51
C ALA A 130 -5.52 -8.73 14.23
N GLY A 131 -5.66 -9.85 13.53
CA GLY A 131 -6.97 -10.49 13.28
C GLY A 131 -7.54 -10.32 11.88
N GLU A 132 -6.75 -9.86 10.91
CA GLU A 132 -7.15 -9.72 9.49
C GLU A 132 -8.49 -9.00 9.35
N GLU A 133 -9.54 -9.61 8.80
CA GLU A 133 -10.85 -8.98 8.66
C GLU A 133 -11.49 -8.64 10.02
N ALA A 134 -11.27 -9.44 11.07
CA ALA A 134 -11.74 -9.12 12.41
C ALA A 134 -10.98 -7.94 13.03
N GLY A 135 -9.69 -7.80 12.70
CA GLY A 135 -8.87 -6.64 13.07
C GLY A 135 -9.30 -5.37 12.34
N ALA A 136 -9.57 -5.47 11.03
CA ALA A 136 -10.12 -4.36 10.26
C ALA A 136 -11.51 -3.93 10.78
N ALA A 137 -12.36 -4.90 11.13
CA ALA A 137 -13.66 -4.62 11.72
C ALA A 137 -13.54 -3.99 13.11
N SER A 138 -12.59 -4.42 13.94
CA SER A 138 -12.35 -3.79 15.24
C SER A 138 -11.83 -2.37 15.09
N LEU A 139 -10.92 -2.12 14.14
CA LEU A 139 -10.40 -0.78 13.82
C LEU A 139 -11.51 0.15 13.34
N ALA A 140 -12.40 -0.34 12.48
CA ALA A 140 -13.56 0.42 12.00
C ALA A 140 -14.58 0.72 13.11
N ALA A 141 -14.69 -0.16 14.11
CA ALA A 141 -15.59 0.02 15.25
C ALA A 141 -15.00 0.95 16.32
N SER A 142 -13.70 0.81 16.61
CA SER A 142 -12.95 1.70 17.48
C SER A 142 -11.44 1.57 17.27
N ILE A 143 -10.79 2.69 16.94
CA ILE A 143 -9.34 2.77 16.82
C ILE A 143 -8.68 2.51 18.18
N ARG A 144 -9.26 3.04 19.28
CA ARG A 144 -8.70 2.86 20.63
C ARG A 144 -8.84 1.41 21.08
N GLY A 145 -10.00 0.81 20.81
CA GLY A 145 -10.23 -0.60 21.10
C GLY A 145 -9.29 -1.52 20.33
N ALA A 146 -9.05 -1.23 19.04
CA ALA A 146 -8.19 -2.05 18.19
C ALA A 146 -6.69 -1.97 18.56
N THR A 147 -6.25 -0.83 19.08
CA THR A 147 -4.83 -0.54 19.39
C THR A 147 -4.49 -0.68 20.87
N GLY A 148 -5.50 -0.82 21.74
CA GLY A 148 -5.31 -0.71 23.18
C GLY A 148 -5.00 0.71 23.66
N GLY A 149 -5.30 1.73 22.84
CA GLY A 149 -5.12 3.14 23.18
C GLY A 149 -3.70 3.67 23.00
N VAL A 150 -2.81 2.92 22.35
CA VAL A 150 -1.41 3.34 22.11
C VAL A 150 -1.04 3.26 20.64
N ASP A 151 -0.10 4.10 20.24
CA ASP A 151 0.50 4.06 18.90
C ASP A 151 1.72 3.12 18.83
N TYR A 152 2.32 3.01 17.64
CA TYR A 152 3.53 2.21 17.41
C TYR A 152 4.72 2.57 18.32
N PHE A 153 4.86 3.84 18.70
CA PHE A 153 5.95 4.31 19.55
C PHE A 153 5.62 4.19 21.05
N GLY A 154 4.44 3.69 21.39
CA GLY A 154 3.96 3.56 22.77
C GLY A 154 3.42 4.87 23.36
N ASN A 155 3.13 5.87 22.53
CA ASN A 155 2.43 7.07 22.98
C ASN A 155 0.96 6.75 23.20
N ASP A 156 0.38 7.30 24.26
CA ASP A 156 -1.06 7.27 24.49
C ASP A 156 -1.76 8.08 23.37
N LEU A 157 -2.75 7.49 22.70
CA LEU A 157 -3.50 8.17 21.64
C LEU A 157 -4.20 9.43 22.17
N ASP A 158 -4.62 9.46 23.44
CA ASP A 158 -5.25 10.62 24.06
C ASP A 158 -4.25 11.76 24.32
N SER A 159 -2.95 11.50 24.21
CA SER A 159 -1.91 12.53 24.29
C SER A 159 -1.59 13.19 22.94
N LEU A 160 -2.00 12.57 21.82
CA LEU A 160 -1.66 13.02 20.48
C LEU A 160 -2.71 14.03 19.97
N PRO A 161 -2.31 15.25 19.57
CA PRO A 161 -3.23 16.27 19.05
C PRO A 161 -4.09 15.79 17.87
N LEU A 162 -3.51 15.02 16.94
CA LEU A 162 -4.23 14.52 15.75
C LEU A 162 -5.38 13.58 16.11
N MET A 163 -5.24 12.85 17.21
CA MET A 163 -6.21 11.85 17.62
C MET A 163 -7.36 12.45 18.43
N GLN A 164 -7.28 13.72 18.83
CA GLN A 164 -8.35 14.38 19.61
C GLN A 164 -9.66 14.42 18.81
N GLY A 165 -10.73 13.89 19.41
CA GLY A 165 -12.07 13.87 18.78
C GLY A 165 -12.27 12.78 17.71
N VAL A 166 -11.26 11.94 17.49
CA VAL A 166 -11.40 10.73 16.66
C VAL A 166 -11.97 9.62 17.54
N ASP A 167 -13.05 8.95 17.13
CA ASP A 167 -13.59 7.77 17.83
C ASP A 167 -13.72 7.96 19.35
N SER A 168 -14.33 9.09 19.74
CA SER A 168 -14.51 9.58 21.11
C SER A 168 -15.98 9.72 21.48
#